data_AF-A0A7C0ZZZ2-F1
#
_entry.id   AF-A0A7C0ZZZ2-F1
#
_cell.length_a   1.000
_cell.length_b   1.000
_cell.length_c   1.000
_cell.angle_alpha   90.00
_cell.angle_beta   90.00
_cell.angle_gamma   90.00
#
_symmetry.space_group_name_H-M   'P 1'
#
loop_
_entity.id
_entity.type
_entity.pdbx_description
1 polymer ?
#
loop_
_entity_poly.entity_id
_entity_poly.type
_entity_poly.pdbx_seq_one_letter_code
_entity_poly.pdbx_strand_id
1 'polypeptide(L)'
;GYSDSLSMRAKYIYLICLYEAARSTRYPFWFRSQKDMSELYGISDNTISSALLELEVKGIIEVTRDKPTPPDFADRKANIYRMVGLKLKKKEN
;
A
#
# COMPACT_ATOMS: atom_id res chain seq x y z
N GLY A 1 1.10 -20.56 3.47
CA GLY A 1 0.62 -19.15 3.45
C GLY A 1 1.76 -18.24 3.04
N TYR A 2 1.52 -16.96 2.72
CA TYR A 2 2.60 -16.02 2.33
C TYR A 2 3.69 -15.80 3.40
N SER A 3 3.55 -16.39 4.59
CA SER A 3 4.49 -16.31 5.72
C SER A 3 5.91 -16.78 5.39
N ASP A 4 6.08 -17.71 4.45
CA ASP A 4 7.40 -18.34 4.23
C ASP A 4 8.17 -17.69 3.09
N SER A 5 7.53 -16.78 2.33
CA SER A 5 8.14 -16.18 1.13
C SER A 5 8.38 -14.68 1.20
N LEU A 6 7.87 -14.02 2.25
CA LEU A 6 8.01 -12.57 2.43
C LEU A 6 9.17 -12.23 3.36
N SER A 7 9.93 -11.19 3.00
CA SER A 7 10.87 -10.57 3.92
C SER A 7 10.15 -10.05 5.17
N MET A 8 10.86 -9.92 6.30
CA MET A 8 10.27 -9.35 7.52
C MET A 8 9.72 -7.94 7.31
N ARG A 9 10.38 -7.14 6.47
CA ARG A 9 9.93 -5.79 6.11
C ARG A 9 8.63 -5.84 5.31
N ALA A 10 8.53 -6.75 4.33
CA ALA A 10 7.31 -6.93 3.56
C ALA A 10 6.15 -7.48 4.39
N LYS A 11 6.41 -8.37 5.37
CA LYS A 11 5.39 -8.80 6.33
C LYS A 11 4.86 -7.63 7.15
N TYR A 12 5.73 -6.74 7.61
CA TYR A 12 5.31 -5.57 8.39
C TYR A 12 4.49 -4.59 7.54
N ILE A 13 4.96 -4.25 6.33
CA ILE A 13 4.20 -3.39 5.42
C ILE A 13 2.87 -4.05 5.03
N TYR A 14 2.82 -5.37 4.84
CA TYR A 14 1.58 -6.08 4.56
C TYR A 14 0.53 -5.89 5.67
N LEU A 15 0.95 -5.92 6.95
CA LEU A 15 0.05 -5.63 8.08
C LEU A 15 -0.47 -4.18 8.03
N ILE A 16 0.38 -3.22 7.65
CA ILE A 16 -0.03 -1.83 7.44
C ILE A 16 -1.05 -1.74 6.30
N CYS A 17 -0.81 -2.40 5.17
CA CYS A 17 -1.74 -2.42 4.04
C CYS A 17 -3.11 -2.99 4.45
N LEU A 18 -3.13 -4.06 5.26
CA LEU A 18 -4.37 -4.63 5.80
C LEU A 18 -5.08 -3.63 6.73
N TYR A 19 -4.35 -2.97 7.62
CA TYR A 19 -4.88 -1.99 8.56
C TYR A 19 -5.51 -0.79 7.83
N GLU A 20 -4.79 -0.22 6.85
CA GLU A 20 -5.27 0.92 6.05
C GLU A 20 -6.49 0.52 5.19
N ALA A 21 -6.44 -0.64 4.53
CA ALA A 21 -7.56 -1.14 3.74
C ALA A 21 -8.80 -1.33 4.62
N ALA A 22 -8.66 -1.92 5.81
CA ALA A 22 -9.78 -2.18 6.72
C ALA A 22 -10.47 -0.91 7.22
N ARG A 23 -9.72 0.19 7.35
CA ARG A 23 -10.22 1.52 7.77
C ARG A 23 -10.64 2.41 6.60
N SER A 24 -10.32 2.03 5.38
CA SER A 24 -10.68 2.79 4.20
C SER A 24 -12.16 2.71 3.90
N THR A 25 -12.77 3.85 3.62
CA THR A 25 -14.14 3.95 3.10
C THR A 25 -14.30 3.34 1.70
N ARG A 26 -13.18 3.06 1.01
CA ARG A 26 -13.13 2.48 -0.33
C ARG A 26 -12.55 1.06 -0.35
N TYR A 27 -12.66 0.31 0.75
CA TYR A 27 -12.21 -1.09 0.83
C TYR A 27 -12.55 -1.91 -0.44
N PRO A 28 -11.60 -2.72 -1.00
CA PRO A 28 -10.27 -3.06 -0.48
C PRO A 28 -9.16 -2.09 -0.90
N PHE A 29 -9.52 -0.88 -1.34
CA PHE A 29 -8.57 0.15 -1.75
C PHE A 29 -8.23 1.08 -0.60
N TRP A 30 -7.02 1.61 -0.57
CA TRP A 30 -6.58 2.69 0.33
C TRP A 30 -5.57 3.57 -0.39
N PHE A 31 -5.29 4.76 0.16
CA PHE A 31 -4.34 5.69 -0.45
C PHE A 31 -3.48 6.35 0.61
N ARG A 32 -2.19 6.51 0.30
CA ARG A 32 -1.23 7.25 1.14
C ARG A 32 0.03 7.56 0.32
N SER A 33 0.74 8.64 0.63
CA SER A 33 2.09 8.82 0.09
C SER A 33 3.10 7.97 0.88
N GLN A 34 4.24 7.61 0.28
CA GLN A 34 5.28 6.92 1.04
C GLN A 34 5.89 7.82 2.14
N LYS A 35 5.92 9.14 1.91
CA LYS A 35 6.36 10.10 2.92
C LYS A 35 5.46 10.08 4.16
N ASP A 36 4.13 10.11 3.97
CA ASP A 36 3.22 10.02 5.12
C ASP A 36 3.32 8.66 5.82
N MET A 37 3.58 7.58 5.08
CA MET A 37 3.83 6.26 5.69
C MET A 37 5.10 6.29 6.55
N SER A 38 6.15 6.97 6.08
CA SER A 38 7.42 7.11 6.78
C SER A 38 7.25 7.85 8.11
N GLU A 39 6.54 8.97 8.08
CA GLU A 39 6.23 9.79 9.25
C GLU A 39 5.28 9.07 10.22
N LEU A 40 4.21 8.44 9.71
CA LEU A 40 3.17 7.81 10.55
C LEU A 40 3.65 6.52 11.22
N TYR A 41 4.45 5.72 10.52
CA TYR A 41 4.87 4.39 10.98
C TYR A 41 6.33 4.31 11.41
N GLY A 42 7.10 5.40 11.27
CA GLY A 42 8.51 5.45 11.64
C GLY A 42 9.40 4.52 10.80
N ILE A 43 9.06 4.33 9.52
CA ILE A 43 9.75 3.40 8.61
C ILE A 43 10.44 4.20 7.51
N SER A 44 11.72 3.96 7.25
CA SER A 44 12.42 4.66 6.17
C SER A 44 11.78 4.45 4.79
N ASP A 45 11.80 5.51 3.98
CA ASP A 45 11.26 5.52 2.61
C ASP A 45 11.80 4.36 1.76
N ASN A 46 13.10 4.07 1.87
CA ASN A 46 13.73 2.93 1.18
C ASN A 46 13.12 1.59 1.60
N THR A 47 12.85 1.42 2.89
CA THR A 47 12.22 0.19 3.40
C THR A 47 10.79 0.05 2.90
N ILE A 48 10.02 1.14 2.92
CA ILE A 48 8.66 1.18 2.39
C ILE A 48 8.67 0.83 0.89
N SER A 49 9.52 1.50 0.12
CA SER A 49 9.67 1.27 -1.33
C SER A 49 10.00 -0.19 -1.66
N SER A 50 11.03 -0.77 -1.03
CA SER A 50 11.42 -2.16 -1.31
C SER A 50 10.34 -3.16 -0.90
N ALA A 51 9.69 -2.94 0.25
CA ALA A 51 8.64 -3.82 0.74
C ALA A 51 7.37 -3.75 -0.12
N LEU A 52 6.94 -2.56 -0.54
CA LEU A 52 5.81 -2.39 -1.45
C LEU A 52 6.07 -3.05 -2.80
N LEU A 53 7.29 -2.93 -3.34
CA LEU A 53 7.69 -3.60 -4.57
C LEU A 53 7.61 -5.13 -4.43
N GLU A 54 8.09 -5.69 -3.31
CA GLU A 54 8.01 -7.13 -3.04
C GLU A 54 6.55 -7.62 -3.01
N LEU A 55 5.65 -6.87 -2.35
CA LEU A 55 4.23 -7.21 -2.27
C LEU A 55 3.54 -7.12 -3.65
N GLU A 56 3.90 -6.13 -4.47
CA GLU A 56 3.38 -5.95 -5.82
C GLU A 56 3.85 -7.07 -6.77
N VAL A 57 5.15 -7.39 -6.77
CA VAL A 57 5.72 -8.50 -7.58
C VAL A 57 5.09 -9.85 -7.22
N LYS A 58 4.73 -10.05 -5.95
CA LYS A 58 4.04 -11.27 -5.49
C LYS A 58 2.53 -11.25 -5.72
N GLY A 59 1.99 -10.20 -6.33
CA GLY A 59 0.55 -10.07 -6.63
C GLY A 59 -0.33 -9.96 -5.37
N ILE A 60 0.24 -9.52 -4.25
CA ILE A 60 -0.51 -9.35 -2.98
C ILE A 60 -1.26 -8.01 -3.00
N ILE A 61 -0.61 -6.99 -3.58
CA ILE A 61 -1.19 -5.67 -3.80
C ILE A 61 -1.05 -5.25 -5.26
N GLU A 62 -1.95 -4.38 -5.71
CA GLU A 62 -1.78 -3.58 -6.92
C GLU A 62 -1.54 -2.12 -6.52
N VAL A 63 -0.60 -1.45 -7.18
CA VAL A 63 -0.25 -0.04 -6.90
C VAL A 63 -0.51 0.82 -8.12
N THR A 64 -1.50 1.72 -8.03
CA THR A 64 -1.67 2.79 -9.01
C THR A 64 -0.89 4.01 -8.53
N ARG A 65 0.23 4.27 -9.22
CA ARG A 65 1.10 5.42 -9.00
C ARG A 65 0.54 6.60 -9.79
N ASP A 66 0.46 7.78 -9.19
CA ASP A 66 0.08 8.96 -9.94
C ASP A 66 1.16 9.31 -10.97
N LYS A 67 0.74 9.77 -12.15
CA LYS A 67 1.68 10.15 -13.21
C LYS A 67 2.26 11.52 -12.86
N PRO A 68 3.58 11.70 -12.90
CA PRO A 68 4.16 13.04 -12.74
C PRO A 68 3.59 13.94 -13.84
N THR A 69 2.95 15.04 -13.45
CA THR A 69 2.52 16.08 -14.39
C THR A 69 3.53 17.22 -14.31
N PRO A 70 4.35 17.47 -15.35
CA PRO A 70 5.23 18.63 -15.39
C PRO A 70 4.42 19.93 -15.29
N PRO A 71 4.92 21.02 -14.68
CA PRO A 71 6.29 21.21 -14.16
C PRO A 71 6.44 20.84 -12.68
N ASP A 72 5.33 20.51 -12.00
CA ASP A 72 5.27 20.50 -10.54
C ASP A 72 5.44 19.08 -9.99
N PHE A 73 6.70 18.70 -9.75
CA PHE A 73 7.03 17.44 -9.10
C PHE A 73 6.69 17.43 -7.60
N ALA A 74 6.35 18.58 -7.01
CA ALA A 74 6.00 18.71 -5.60
C ALA A 74 4.56 18.24 -5.30
N ASP A 75 3.67 18.27 -6.29
CA ASP A 75 2.25 17.94 -6.16
C ASP A 75 1.90 16.48 -6.49
N ARG A 76 2.82 15.55 -6.18
CA ARG A 76 2.53 14.12 -6.38
C ARG A 76 1.39 13.67 -5.46
N LYS A 77 0.26 13.29 -6.04
CA LYS A 77 -0.85 12.72 -5.28
C LYS A 77 -0.44 11.40 -4.63
N ALA A 78 -1.11 11.09 -3.53
CA ALA A 78 -0.95 9.82 -2.84
C ALA A 78 -1.12 8.63 -3.78
N ASN A 79 -0.30 7.60 -3.59
CA ASN A 79 -0.48 6.33 -4.32
C ASN A 79 -1.78 5.68 -3.89
N ILE A 80 -2.44 4.98 -4.81
CA ILE A 80 -3.60 4.15 -4.51
C ILE A 80 -3.15 2.69 -4.51
N TYR A 81 -3.51 1.99 -3.44
CA TYR A 81 -3.19 0.60 -3.20
C TYR A 81 -4.47 -0.23 -3.16
N ARG A 82 -4.45 -1.44 -3.72
CA ARG A 82 -5.55 -2.40 -3.65
C ARG A 82 -5.05 -3.74 -3.12
N MET A 83 -5.76 -4.31 -2.15
CA MET A 83 -5.47 -5.67 -1.67
C MET A 83 -6.09 -6.69 -2.64
N VAL A 84 -5.26 -7.50 -3.31
CA VAL A 84 -5.71 -8.43 -4.36
C VAL A 84 -6.54 -9.59 -3.80
N GLY A 85 -6.16 -10.12 -2.62
CA GLY A 85 -6.84 -11.24 -1.97
C GLY A 85 -8.14 -10.88 -1.23
N LEU A 86 -8.49 -9.59 -1.13
CA LEU A 86 -9.64 -9.12 -0.38
C LEU A 86 -10.83 -8.85 -1.31
N LYS A 87 -11.96 -9.50 -1.06
CA LYS A 87 -13.22 -9.27 -1.79
C LYS A 87 -13.95 -8.07 -1.19
N LEU A 88 -14.65 -7.29 -2.03
CA LEU A 88 -15.56 -6.23 -1.60
C LEU A 88 -16.49 -6.75 -0.48
N LYS A 89 -16.62 -6.00 0.61
CA LYS A 89 -17.64 -6.30 1.62
C LYS A 89 -18.99 -6.23 0.92
N LYS A 90 -19.75 -7.34 0.90
CA LYS A 90 -21.17 -7.27 0.54
C LYS A 90 -21.82 -6.32 1.56
N LYS A 91 -22.57 -5.32 1.08
CA LYS A 91 -23.50 -4.61 1.95
C LYS A 91 -24.53 -5.65 2.40
N GLU A 92 -24.51 -5.98 3.68
CA GLU A 92 -25.65 -6.63 4.32
C GLU A 92 -26.73 -5.55 4.42
N ASN A 93 -27.85 -5.79 3.75
CA ASN A 93 -29.05 -4.94 3.79
C ASN A 93 -29.82 -5.22 5.08
#